data_AF-A0A9D6FT40-F1
#
_entry.id   AF-A0A9D6FT40-F1
#
_cell.length_a   1.000
_cell.length_b   1.000
_cell.length_c   1.000
_cell.angle_alpha   90.00
_cell.angle_beta   90.00
_cell.angle_gamma   90.00
#
_symmetry.space_group_name_H-M   'P 1'
#
loop_
_entity.id
_entity.type
_entity.pdbx_description
1 polymer ?
#
loop_
_entity_poly.entity_id
_entity_poly.type
_entity_poly.pdbx_seq_one_letter_code
_entity_poly.pdbx_strand_id
1 'polypeptide(L)'
;MAWHDSVLGLVGGTPMVRLNRVVPKIYRKDLVTETVPITDEQTKETTVRLAREEGILAGYSGGANVFAAIGVARKLGPRKVVVTVIPDSGLKYLSTEPFR
;
A
#
# COMPACT_ATOMS: atom_id res chain seq x y z
N MET A 1 -11.83 20.33 -3.25
CA MET A 1 -11.99 19.21 -4.19
C MET A 1 -13.38 18.65 -3.97
N ALA A 2 -14.32 19.02 -4.82
CA ALA A 2 -15.76 18.83 -4.60
C ALA A 2 -16.23 17.49 -5.19
N TRP A 3 -17.33 16.98 -4.62
CA TRP A 3 -17.90 15.65 -4.75
C TRP A 3 -18.36 15.23 -6.15
N HIS A 4 -18.27 16.11 -7.16
CA HIS A 4 -18.89 15.94 -8.48
C HIS A 4 -18.09 15.05 -9.44
N ASP A 5 -16.80 14.80 -9.20
CA ASP A 5 -15.96 13.93 -10.07
C ASP A 5 -16.17 12.42 -9.81
N SER A 6 -17.19 12.06 -9.05
CA SER A 6 -17.47 10.68 -8.61
C SER A 6 -18.48 9.96 -9.50
N VAL A 7 -19.28 10.69 -10.30
CA VAL A 7 -20.37 10.08 -11.09
C VAL A 7 -19.81 9.65 -12.44
N LEU A 8 -19.77 8.33 -12.68
CA LEU A 8 -19.24 7.72 -13.90
C LEU A 8 -20.33 7.55 -14.97
N GLY A 9 -21.61 7.66 -14.61
CA GLY A 9 -22.74 7.50 -15.52
C GLY A 9 -24.03 7.18 -14.77
N LEU A 10 -25.08 6.81 -15.52
CA LEU A 10 -26.37 6.35 -14.99
C LEU A 10 -26.62 4.90 -15.44
N VAL A 11 -27.14 4.07 -14.53
CA VAL A 11 -27.73 2.76 -14.87
C VAL A 11 -29.18 2.78 -14.42
N GLY A 12 -30.12 2.77 -15.36
CA GLY A 12 -31.56 2.81 -15.04
C GLY A 12 -32.00 4.04 -14.24
N GLY A 13 -31.36 5.19 -14.45
CA GLY A 13 -31.62 6.43 -13.70
C GLY A 13 -30.92 6.52 -12.34
N THR A 14 -30.20 5.47 -11.92
CA THR A 14 -29.39 5.49 -10.69
C THR A 14 -27.97 5.96 -11.00
N PRO A 15 -27.43 6.96 -10.29
CA PRO A 15 -26.04 7.41 -10.44
C PRO A 15 -25.06 6.28 -10.09
N MET A 16 -24.27 5.87 -11.09
CA MET A 16 -23.14 4.98 -10.87
C MET A 16 -21.98 5.84 -10.38
N VAL A 17 -21.71 5.77 -9.08
CA VAL A 17 -20.61 6.48 -8.47
C VAL A 17 -19.37 5.59 -8.41
N ARG A 18 -18.23 6.09 -8.88
CA ARG A 18 -16.94 5.65 -8.36
C ARG A 18 -16.98 6.00 -6.87
N LEU A 19 -16.87 5.01 -5.99
CA LEU A 19 -16.57 5.26 -4.59
C LEU A 19 -15.20 5.95 -4.54
N ASN A 20 -15.22 7.27 -4.67
CA ASN A 20 -14.03 8.08 -4.65
C ASN A 20 -13.37 7.86 -3.30
N ARG A 21 -12.07 7.54 -3.35
CA ARG A 21 -11.12 7.59 -2.24
C ARG A 21 -11.53 8.72 -1.29
N VAL A 22 -12.01 8.35 -0.11
CA VAL A 22 -12.14 9.32 0.98
C VAL A 22 -10.71 9.72 1.33
N VAL A 23 -10.29 10.90 0.88
CA VAL A 23 -9.01 11.48 1.27
C VAL A 23 -9.24 12.15 2.63
N PRO A 24 -8.64 11.65 3.72
CA PRO A 24 -8.83 12.22 5.04
C PRO A 24 -8.41 13.70 5.04
N LYS A 25 -9.11 14.56 5.78
CA LYS A 25 -8.73 15.99 5.89
C LYS A 25 -7.32 16.20 6.44
N ILE A 26 -6.80 15.22 7.20
CA ILE A 26 -5.44 15.23 7.74
C ILE A 26 -4.36 14.84 6.72
N TYR A 27 -4.73 14.36 5.52
CA TYR A 27 -3.78 13.96 4.50
C TYR A 27 -3.15 15.17 3.81
N ARG A 28 -1.82 15.22 3.82
CA ARG A 28 -1.01 16.29 3.22
C ARG A 28 -0.38 15.82 1.91
N LYS A 29 -1.11 16.01 0.80
CA LYS A 29 -0.67 15.62 -0.56
C LYS A 29 0.61 16.32 -0.98
N ASP A 30 0.84 17.55 -0.50
CA ASP A 30 2.01 18.37 -0.80
C ASP A 30 3.33 17.78 -0.27
N LEU A 31 3.27 16.89 0.71
CA LEU A 31 4.45 16.17 1.23
C LEU A 31 4.80 14.92 0.40
N VAL A 32 3.96 14.53 -0.56
CA VAL A 32 4.12 13.28 -1.32
C VAL A 32 4.74 13.57 -2.69
N THR A 33 5.95 13.05 -2.91
CA THR A 33 6.67 13.19 -4.19
C THR A 33 6.20 12.18 -5.25
N GLU A 34 5.98 10.93 -4.86
CA GLU A 34 5.60 9.83 -5.77
C GLU A 34 4.57 8.93 -5.08
N THR A 35 3.72 8.28 -5.87
CA THR A 35 2.84 7.19 -5.40
C THR A 35 3.19 5.92 -6.16
N VAL A 36 3.51 4.86 -5.43
CA VAL A 36 3.85 3.55 -6.02
C VAL A 36 2.63 2.64 -5.91
N PRO A 37 2.01 2.21 -7.04
CA PRO A 37 0.98 1.18 -7.01
C PRO A 37 1.63 -0.19 -6.78
N ILE A 38 1.02 -1.01 -5.93
CA ILE A 38 1.54 -2.32 -5.54
C ILE A 38 0.38 -3.31 -5.63
N THR A 39 0.64 -4.49 -6.18
CA THR A 39 -0.37 -5.55 -6.28
C THR A 39 -0.40 -6.39 -5.00
N ASP A 40 -1.51 -7.09 -4.80
CA ASP A 40 -1.67 -8.04 -3.71
C ASP A 40 -0.61 -9.15 -3.75
N GLU A 41 -0.29 -9.65 -4.95
CA GLU A 41 0.73 -10.69 -5.14
C GLU A 41 2.12 -10.22 -4.69
N GLN A 42 2.53 -9.03 -5.15
CA GLN A 42 3.80 -8.42 -4.75
C GLN A 42 3.87 -8.22 -3.23
N THR A 43 2.75 -7.82 -2.63
CA THR A 43 2.63 -7.60 -1.20
C THR A 43 2.76 -8.90 -0.42
N LYS A 44 2.04 -9.95 -0.83
CA LYS A 44 2.08 -11.29 -0.19
C LYS A 44 3.49 -11.87 -0.26
N GLU A 45 4.07 -11.93 -1.46
CA GLU A 45 5.40 -12.48 -1.68
C GLU A 45 6.43 -11.77 -0.78
N THR A 46 6.42 -10.44 -0.78
CA THR A 46 7.35 -9.65 0.02
C THR A 46 7.13 -9.83 1.52
N THR A 47 5.87 -9.93 1.98
CA THR A 47 5.57 -10.15 3.41
C THR A 47 6.10 -11.50 3.89
N VAL A 48 5.91 -12.55 3.10
CA VAL A 48 6.41 -13.90 3.43
C VAL A 48 7.94 -13.93 3.41
N ARG A 49 8.57 -13.30 2.41
CA ARG A 49 10.03 -13.18 2.33
C ARG A 49 10.60 -12.44 3.52
N LEU A 50 9.98 -11.33 3.93
CA LEU A 50 10.41 -10.55 5.10
C LEU A 50 10.43 -11.38 6.39
N ALA A 51 9.42 -12.25 6.58
CA ALA A 51 9.40 -13.16 7.72
C ALA A 51 10.48 -14.26 7.63
N ARG A 52 10.74 -14.79 6.43
CA ARG A 52 11.69 -15.90 6.21
C ARG A 52 13.16 -15.47 6.17
N GLU A 53 13.44 -14.33 5.55
CA GLU A 53 14.79 -13.84 5.26
C GLU A 53 15.31 -12.93 6.38
N GLU A 54 14.43 -12.12 6.98
CA GLU A 54 14.83 -11.10 7.98
C GLU A 54 14.28 -11.39 9.39
N GLY A 55 13.46 -12.43 9.56
CA GLY A 55 12.82 -12.75 10.84
C GLY A 55 11.77 -11.74 11.29
N ILE A 56 11.31 -10.87 10.38
CA ILE A 56 10.34 -9.82 10.70
C ILE A 56 8.95 -10.28 10.28
N LEU A 57 8.15 -10.69 11.28
CA LEU A 57 6.76 -11.08 11.07
C LEU A 57 5.86 -9.83 10.93
N ALA A 58 5.84 -9.22 9.75
CA ALA A 58 5.03 -8.03 9.43
C ALA A 58 3.61 -8.37 8.97
N GLY A 59 2.71 -7.38 9.07
CA GLY A 59 1.40 -7.42 8.41
C GLY A 59 1.46 -7.07 6.92
N TYR A 60 0.30 -7.12 6.26
CA TYR A 60 0.16 -6.95 4.81
C TYR A 60 0.72 -5.60 4.31
N SER A 61 0.33 -4.49 4.94
CA SER A 61 0.83 -3.16 4.57
C SER A 61 2.34 -3.00 4.82
N GLY A 62 2.91 -3.74 5.77
CA GLY A 62 4.35 -3.76 6.01
C GLY A 62 5.12 -4.36 4.83
N GLY A 63 4.67 -5.48 4.28
CA GLY A 63 5.28 -6.06 3.09
C GLY A 63 5.18 -5.17 1.86
N ALA A 64 4.03 -4.52 1.65
CA ALA A 64 3.86 -3.53 0.58
C ALA A 64 4.87 -2.37 0.72
N ASN A 65 5.01 -1.82 1.93
CA ASN A 65 5.95 -0.76 2.23
C ASN A 65 7.42 -1.16 1.99
N VAL A 66 7.78 -2.41 2.30
CA VAL A 66 9.13 -2.95 2.02
C VAL A 66 9.36 -3.16 0.53
N PHE A 67 8.38 -3.68 -0.20
CA PHE A 67 8.47 -3.86 -1.65
C PHE A 67 8.77 -2.52 -2.36
N ALA A 68 8.00 -1.47 -2.02
CA ALA A 68 8.23 -0.14 -2.54
C ALA A 68 9.60 0.41 -2.14
N ALA A 69 10.01 0.23 -0.87
CA ALA A 69 11.29 0.72 -0.38
C ALA A 69 12.48 0.07 -1.12
N ILE A 70 12.43 -1.23 -1.39
CA ILE A 70 13.45 -1.93 -2.21
C ILE A 70 13.50 -1.34 -3.62
N GLY A 71 12.33 -1.08 -4.23
CA GLY A 71 12.25 -0.44 -5.54
C GLY A 71 12.89 0.96 -5.55
N VAL A 72 12.60 1.78 -4.55
CA VAL A 72 13.19 3.12 -4.39
C VAL A 72 14.70 3.04 -4.15
N ALA A 73 15.16 2.12 -3.30
CA ALA A 73 16.59 1.93 -3.03
C ALA A 73 17.36 1.55 -4.30
N ARG A 74 16.79 0.66 -5.14
CA ARG A 74 17.37 0.32 -6.45
C ARG A 74 17.46 1.52 -7.38
N LYS A 75 16.43 2.38 -7.42
CA LYS A 75 16.43 3.61 -8.24
C LYS A 75 17.48 4.63 -7.77
N LEU A 76 17.65 4.78 -6.46
CA LEU A 76 18.59 5.76 -5.87
C LEU A 76 20.06 5.33 -5.95
N GLY A 77 20.32 4.02 -6.05
CA GLY A 77 21.66 3.46 -6.17
C GLY A 77 22.41 3.33 -4.85
N PRO A 78 23.67 2.89 -4.90
CA PRO A 78 24.46 2.56 -3.71
C PRO A 78 24.73 3.80 -2.84
N ARG A 79 24.97 3.56 -1.54
CA ARG A 79 25.26 4.58 -0.50
C ARG A 79 24.09 5.52 -0.15
N LYS A 80 22.89 5.27 -0.65
CA LYS A 80 21.67 5.95 -0.22
C LYS A 80 20.93 5.09 0.81
N VAL A 81 20.26 5.74 1.75
CA VAL A 81 19.48 5.08 2.80
C VAL A 81 18.01 5.36 2.54
N VAL A 82 17.21 4.30 2.50
CA VAL A 82 15.74 4.37 2.40
C VAL A 82 15.16 3.79 3.67
N VAL A 83 14.22 4.52 4.27
CA VAL A 83 13.50 4.08 5.48
C VAL A 83 12.05 3.84 5.11
N THR A 84 11.45 2.82 5.70
CA THR A 84 10.03 2.49 5.52
C THR A 84 9.41 2.11 6.85
N VAL A 85 8.08 2.08 6.91
CA VAL A 85 7.32 1.82 8.13
C VAL A 85 6.65 0.44 8.03
N ILE A 86 6.73 -0.34 9.10
CA ILE A 86 5.93 -1.56 9.27
C ILE A 86 4.79 -1.21 10.24
N PRO A 87 3.55 -1.03 9.75
CA PRO A 87 2.47 -0.49 10.58
C PRO A 87 2.02 -1.44 11.69
N ASP A 88 2.11 -2.76 11.46
CA ASP A 88 1.72 -3.77 12.43
C ASP A 88 2.41 -5.13 12.20
N SER A 89 2.19 -6.04 13.15
CA SER A 89 2.73 -7.41 13.14
C SER A 89 1.84 -8.39 12.36
N GLY A 90 2.46 -9.43 11.83
CA GLY A 90 1.81 -10.56 11.16
C GLY A 90 0.93 -11.43 12.07
N LEU A 91 1.00 -11.25 13.40
CA LEU A 91 0.20 -12.00 14.37
C LEU A 91 -1.31 -11.89 14.12
N LYS A 92 -1.78 -10.79 13.55
CA LYS A 92 -3.20 -10.59 13.20
C LYS A 92 -3.65 -11.41 12.01
N TYR A 93 -2.71 -11.99 11.25
CA TYR A 93 -2.93 -12.61 9.96
C TYR A 93 -2.63 -14.11 9.97
N LEU A 94 -2.52 -14.75 11.14
CA LEU A 94 -2.20 -16.19 11.24
C LEU A 94 -3.27 -17.10 10.64
N SER A 95 -4.51 -16.63 10.53
CA SER A 95 -5.63 -17.37 9.94
C SER A 95 -6.06 -16.84 8.57
N THR A 96 -5.32 -15.85 8.03
CA THR A 96 -5.64 -15.17 6.77
C THR A 96 -4.40 -15.03 5.90
N GLU A 97 -4.58 -14.57 4.68
CA GLU A 97 -3.47 -14.08 3.87
C GLU A 97 -2.68 -12.99 4.66
N PRO A 98 -1.35 -12.93 4.55
CA PRO A 98 -0.48 -13.70 3.65
C PRO A 98 0.11 -14.98 4.28
N PHE A 99 -0.36 -15.43 5.45
CA PHE A 99 0.24 -16.56 6.20
C PHE A 99 -0.63 -17.82 6.25
N ARG A 100 -1.73 -17.84 5.51
CA ARG A 100 -2.57 -19.03 5.33
C ARG A 100 -2.02 -19.96 4.27
#